data_AF-A0A967IMW6-F1
#
_entry.id   AF-A0A967IMW6-F1
#
_cell.length_a   1.000
_cell.length_b   1.000
_cell.length_c   1.000
_cell.angle_alpha   90.00
_cell.angle_beta   90.00
_cell.angle_gamma   90.00
#
_symmetry.space_group_name_H-M   'P 1'
#
loop_
_entity.id
_entity.type
_entity.pdbx_description
1 polymer ?
#
loop_
_entity_poly.entity_id
_entity_poly.type
_entity_poly.pdbx_seq_one_letter_code
_entity_poly.pdbx_strand_id
1 'polypeptide(L)'
;GAVLLKACDERLGLTQALAECLHDPRQQSKVSHSFHDLIRQRVYGIACGYEDCNDAARIGEDPVHKMLLDRDPIEGSALASQSTLSRFENALGPKPLMRMGTALADTVVARHRKRLRGRARRITVELDPTDDPTHGGQQLSFFNGHYDTWCYLPVAGFIQFDDEPEQYLFGYVLRPGNANAKLGAIGILRRILARL
;
A
#
# COMPACT_ATOMS: atom_id res chain seq x y z
N GLY A 1 -13.46 14.14 -4.88
CA GLY A 1 -12.29 13.31 -5.25
C GLY A 1 -12.53 11.83 -4.99
N ALA A 2 -12.90 11.45 -3.76
CA ALA A 2 -12.92 10.05 -3.30
C ALA A 2 -13.67 9.05 -4.21
N VAL A 3 -14.81 9.44 -4.81
CA VAL A 3 -15.55 8.56 -5.74
C VAL A 3 -14.72 8.22 -6.99
N LEU A 4 -13.93 9.17 -7.50
CA LEU A 4 -13.02 8.92 -8.62
C LEU A 4 -11.86 8.00 -8.20
N LEU A 5 -11.38 8.12 -6.96
CA LEU A 5 -10.37 7.21 -6.42
C LEU A 5 -10.88 5.77 -6.40
N LYS A 6 -12.11 5.55 -5.91
CA LYS A 6 -12.78 4.24 -5.97
C LYS A 6 -12.88 3.71 -7.41
N ALA A 7 -13.36 4.52 -8.35
CA ALA A 7 -13.48 4.11 -9.75
C ALA A 7 -12.12 3.76 -10.38
N CYS A 8 -11.06 4.50 -10.02
CA CYS A 8 -9.69 4.20 -10.44
C CYS A 8 -9.20 2.86 -9.87
N ASP A 9 -9.43 2.61 -8.59
CA ASP A 9 -9.06 1.36 -7.93
C ASP A 9 -9.84 0.16 -8.49
N GLU A 10 -11.14 0.29 -8.73
CA GLU A 10 -11.96 -0.77 -9.34
C GLU A 10 -11.51 -1.10 -10.76
N ARG A 11 -11.11 -0.09 -11.53
CA ARG A 11 -10.54 -0.30 -12.87
C ARG A 11 -9.13 -0.90 -12.83
N LEU A 12 -8.37 -0.60 -11.78
CA LEU A 12 -7.00 -1.10 -11.60
C LEU A 12 -6.97 -2.50 -10.96
N GLY A 13 -7.95 -2.83 -10.12
CA GLY A 13 -8.01 -4.04 -9.32
C GLY A 13 -7.00 -4.09 -8.17
N LEU A 14 -6.43 -2.95 -7.76
CA LEU A 14 -5.29 -2.95 -6.83
C LEU A 14 -5.68 -3.43 -5.43
N THR A 15 -6.69 -2.83 -4.80
CA THR A 15 -7.06 -3.25 -3.43
C THR A 15 -7.53 -4.70 -3.37
N GLN A 16 -8.18 -5.19 -4.43
CA GLN A 16 -8.58 -6.58 -4.57
C GLN A 16 -7.35 -7.51 -4.65
N ALA A 17 -6.40 -7.22 -5.53
CA ALA A 17 -5.17 -8.01 -5.67
C ALA A 17 -4.34 -8.05 -4.37
N LEU A 18 -4.33 -6.95 -3.61
CA LEU A 18 -3.72 -6.89 -2.28
C LEU A 18 -4.47 -7.76 -1.27
N ALA A 19 -5.81 -7.75 -1.27
CA ALA A 19 -6.62 -8.55 -0.37
C ALA A 19 -6.49 -10.06 -0.62
N GLU A 20 -6.38 -10.48 -1.89
CA GLU A 20 -6.12 -11.88 -2.28
C GLU A 20 -4.75 -12.39 -1.81
N CYS A 21 -3.84 -11.47 -1.49
CA CYS A 21 -2.58 -11.79 -0.82
C CYS A 21 -2.73 -12.07 0.68
N LEU A 22 -3.94 -12.08 1.22
CA LEU A 22 -4.18 -12.32 2.65
C LEU A 22 -5.00 -13.60 2.86
N HIS A 23 -4.69 -14.32 3.94
CA HIS A 23 -5.54 -15.40 4.43
C HIS A 23 -6.23 -14.88 5.69
N ASP A 24 -7.56 -14.96 5.73
CA ASP A 24 -8.34 -14.55 6.88
C ASP A 24 -8.64 -15.75 7.79
N PRO A 25 -7.90 -15.94 8.91
CA PRO A 25 -8.12 -17.06 9.81
C PRO A 25 -9.33 -16.84 10.74
N ARG A 26 -10.00 -15.69 10.67
CA ARG A 26 -11.16 -15.39 11.53
C ARG A 26 -12.32 -16.31 11.15
N GLN A 27 -13.19 -16.57 12.14
CA GLN A 27 -14.43 -17.32 11.90
C GLN A 27 -15.34 -16.53 10.96
N GLN A 28 -15.43 -16.98 9.70
CA GLN A 28 -16.05 -16.21 8.61
C GLN A 28 -17.49 -15.78 8.88
N SER A 29 -18.30 -16.59 9.58
CA SER A 29 -19.66 -16.24 9.95
C SER A 29 -19.79 -15.06 10.94
N LYS A 30 -18.67 -14.63 11.53
CA LYS A 30 -18.59 -13.48 12.46
C LYS A 30 -17.84 -12.29 11.86
N VAL A 31 -17.46 -12.37 10.59
CA VAL A 31 -16.72 -11.29 9.91
C VAL A 31 -17.72 -10.27 9.37
N SER A 32 -17.76 -9.08 9.99
CA SER A 32 -18.53 -7.93 9.49
C SER A 32 -17.75 -7.05 8.51
N HIS A 33 -16.42 -7.17 8.50
CA HIS A 33 -15.52 -6.40 7.63
C HIS A 33 -14.51 -7.36 7.00
N SER A 34 -14.65 -7.57 5.69
CA SER A 34 -13.72 -8.36 4.90
C SER A 34 -12.33 -7.72 4.92
N PHE A 35 -11.27 -8.48 4.69
CA PHE A 35 -9.94 -7.88 4.54
C PHE A 35 -9.87 -6.91 3.35
N HIS A 36 -10.67 -7.13 2.30
CA HIS A 36 -10.79 -6.19 1.20
C HIS A 36 -11.38 -4.85 1.63
N ASP A 37 -12.46 -4.86 2.42
CA ASP A 37 -13.05 -3.67 3.04
C ASP A 37 -12.00 -2.93 3.88
N LEU A 38 -11.27 -3.64 4.75
CA LEU A 38 -10.28 -3.02 5.63
C LEU A 38 -9.14 -2.36 4.84
N ILE A 39 -8.68 -3.00 3.76
CA ILE A 39 -7.68 -2.41 2.85
C ILE A 39 -8.25 -1.16 2.16
N ARG A 40 -9.46 -1.23 1.58
CA ARG A 40 -10.10 -0.08 0.91
C ARG A 40 -10.30 1.08 1.87
N GLN A 41 -10.79 0.80 3.08
CA GLN A 41 -10.99 1.82 4.11
C GLN A 41 -9.69 2.56 4.43
N ARG A 42 -8.58 1.84 4.60
CA ARG A 42 -7.27 2.48 4.87
C ARG A 42 -6.74 3.24 3.66
N VAL A 43 -6.72 2.61 2.48
CA VAL A 43 -6.19 3.25 1.27
C VAL A 43 -6.96 4.51 0.92
N TYR A 44 -8.30 4.46 0.98
CA TYR A 44 -9.13 5.62 0.67
C TYR A 44 -9.08 6.69 1.76
N GLY A 45 -9.03 6.30 3.03
CA GLY A 45 -8.85 7.23 4.15
C GLY A 45 -7.55 8.03 4.01
N ILE A 46 -6.42 7.35 3.85
CA ILE A 46 -5.10 7.97 3.64
C ILE A 46 -5.14 8.93 2.44
N ALA A 47 -5.69 8.49 1.30
CA ALA A 47 -5.79 9.32 0.11
C ALA A 47 -6.71 10.55 0.26
N CYS A 48 -7.61 10.53 1.25
CA CYS A 48 -8.48 11.66 1.60
C CYS A 48 -7.91 12.53 2.73
N GLY A 49 -6.70 12.25 3.23
CA GLY A 49 -6.06 12.97 4.33
C GLY A 49 -6.45 12.48 5.73
N TYR A 50 -6.92 11.23 5.84
CA TYR A 50 -7.22 10.55 7.10
C TYR A 50 -6.18 9.44 7.33
N GLU A 51 -4.92 9.83 7.49
CA GLU A 51 -3.81 8.89 7.68
C GLU A 51 -3.86 8.18 9.04
N ASP A 52 -4.32 8.86 10.08
CA ASP A 52 -4.29 8.34 11.43
C ASP A 52 -5.40 7.33 11.67
N CYS A 53 -5.07 6.25 12.37
CA CYS A 53 -6.04 5.18 12.61
C CYS A 53 -7.23 5.65 13.48
N ASN A 54 -7.04 6.67 14.33
CA ASN A 54 -8.11 7.27 15.13
C ASN A 54 -9.15 8.04 14.28
N ASP A 55 -8.80 8.49 13.07
CA ASP A 55 -9.75 9.11 12.15
C ASP A 55 -10.90 8.17 11.81
N ALA A 56 -10.70 6.85 11.88
CA ALA A 56 -11.74 5.85 11.68
C ALA A 56 -12.93 6.01 12.65
N ALA A 57 -12.72 6.60 13.84
CA ALA A 57 -13.82 6.93 14.74
C ALA A 57 -14.71 8.04 14.18
N ARG A 58 -14.15 8.96 13.39
CA ARG A 58 -14.86 10.07 12.74
C ARG A 58 -15.48 9.64 11.42
N ILE A 59 -14.72 8.95 10.56
CA ILE A 59 -15.17 8.59 9.20
C ILE A 59 -15.98 7.29 9.15
N GLY A 60 -16.10 6.56 10.27
CA GLY A 60 -16.82 5.29 10.32
C GLY A 60 -18.30 5.39 9.94
N GLU A 61 -18.94 6.52 10.26
CA GLU A 61 -20.34 6.81 9.91
C GLU A 61 -20.49 7.75 8.71
N ASP A 62 -19.37 8.20 8.11
CA ASP A 62 -19.40 9.15 7.01
C ASP A 62 -20.11 8.56 5.77
N PRO A 63 -21.15 9.22 5.23
CA PRO A 63 -21.92 8.70 4.10
C PRO A 63 -21.08 8.44 2.85
N VAL A 64 -20.08 9.30 2.58
CA VAL A 64 -19.21 9.15 1.42
C VAL A 64 -18.33 7.92 1.61
N HIS A 65 -17.72 7.75 2.78
CA HIS A 65 -16.86 6.59 3.06
C HIS A 65 -17.63 5.27 3.09
N LYS A 66 -18.86 5.25 3.61
CA LYS A 66 -19.77 4.10 3.47
C LYS A 66 -19.96 3.72 2.00
N MET A 67 -20.27 4.71 1.15
CA MET A 67 -20.44 4.50 -0.28
C MET A 67 -19.14 4.04 -0.97
N LEU A 68 -17.97 4.48 -0.51
CA LEU A 68 -16.68 4.00 -1.04
C LEU A 68 -16.48 2.50 -0.83
N LEU A 69 -17.13 1.92 0.19
CA LEU A 69 -17.06 0.50 0.55
C LEU A 69 -18.35 -0.25 0.19
N ASP A 70 -19.10 0.25 -0.79
CA ASP A 70 -20.31 -0.41 -1.32
C ASP A 70 -21.42 -0.57 -0.27
N ARG A 71 -21.45 0.32 0.73
CA ARG A 71 -22.50 0.37 1.74
C ARG A 71 -23.47 1.50 1.44
N ASP A 72 -24.71 1.31 1.86
CA ASP A 72 -25.70 2.38 1.81
C ASP A 72 -25.21 3.59 2.64
N PRO A 73 -25.25 4.81 2.08
CA PRO A 73 -24.70 6.00 2.73
C PRO A 73 -25.48 6.44 3.98
N ILE A 74 -26.73 6.02 4.12
CA ILE A 74 -27.62 6.42 5.21
C ILE A 74 -27.86 5.25 6.17
N GLU A 75 -28.37 4.14 5.64
CA GLU A 75 -28.80 2.97 6.41
C GLU A 75 -27.70 1.89 6.53
N GLY A 76 -26.61 2.05 5.79
CA GLY A 76 -25.52 1.08 5.76
C GLY A 76 -24.77 1.02 7.09
N SER A 77 -24.27 -0.17 7.41
CA SER A 77 -23.51 -0.39 8.65
C SER A 77 -22.24 0.44 8.68
N ALA A 78 -21.89 0.90 9.88
CA ALA A 78 -20.65 1.62 10.19
C ALA A 78 -19.41 0.88 9.64
N LEU A 79 -18.44 1.63 9.12
CA LEU A 79 -17.15 1.05 8.72
C LEU A 79 -16.36 0.53 9.93
N ALA A 80 -15.22 -0.12 9.67
CA ALA A 80 -14.44 -0.71 10.74
C ALA A 80 -13.92 0.38 11.69
N SER A 81 -14.05 0.11 12.98
CA SER A 81 -13.51 1.00 14.02
C SER A 81 -11.98 1.01 14.05
N GLN A 82 -11.40 2.02 14.68
CA GLN A 82 -9.95 2.13 14.92
C GLN A 82 -9.35 0.82 15.46
N SER A 83 -9.96 0.22 16.49
CA SER A 83 -9.43 -1.02 17.07
C SER A 83 -9.45 -2.21 16.10
N THR A 84 -10.41 -2.23 15.16
CA THR A 84 -10.52 -3.28 14.14
C THR A 84 -9.42 -3.13 13.09
N LEU A 85 -9.17 -1.90 12.65
CA LEU A 85 -8.09 -1.57 11.73
C LEU A 85 -6.71 -1.85 12.35
N SER A 86 -6.48 -1.44 13.60
CA SER A 86 -5.21 -1.73 14.28
C SER A 86 -4.96 -3.23 14.44
N ARG A 87 -5.97 -4.03 14.79
CA ARG A 87 -5.81 -5.50 14.83
C ARG A 87 -5.48 -6.08 13.45
N PHE A 88 -6.10 -5.55 12.39
CA PHE A 88 -5.82 -5.98 11.03
C PHE A 88 -4.39 -5.64 10.60
N GLU A 89 -3.94 -4.41 10.78
CA GLU A 89 -2.60 -3.95 10.40
C GLU A 89 -1.50 -4.72 11.16
N ASN A 90 -1.75 -5.05 12.44
CA ASN A 90 -0.80 -5.80 13.27
C ASN A 90 -0.87 -7.33 13.08
N ALA A 91 -1.87 -7.86 12.36
CA ALA A 91 -1.99 -9.30 12.11
C ALA A 91 -1.10 -9.80 10.96
N LEU A 92 -0.58 -8.89 10.12
CA LEU A 92 0.10 -9.26 8.89
C LEU A 92 1.59 -9.52 9.10
N GLY A 93 2.04 -10.73 8.73
CA GLY A 93 3.45 -11.12 8.78
C GLY A 93 4.23 -10.81 7.49
N PRO A 94 5.55 -11.09 7.47
CA PRO A 94 6.41 -10.80 6.32
C PRO A 94 6.00 -11.50 5.01
N LYS A 95 5.46 -12.73 5.08
CA LYS A 95 5.09 -13.50 3.88
C LYS A 95 3.91 -12.89 3.12
N PRO A 96 2.75 -12.57 3.75
CA PRO A 96 1.70 -11.79 3.10
C PRO A 96 2.17 -10.44 2.56
N LEU A 97 2.96 -9.68 3.32
CA LEU A 97 3.49 -8.38 2.87
C LEU A 97 4.36 -8.50 1.61
N MET A 98 5.18 -9.56 1.52
CA MET A 98 5.98 -9.85 0.33
C MET A 98 5.10 -10.15 -0.90
N ARG A 99 3.99 -10.89 -0.70
CA ARG A 99 3.01 -11.18 -1.75
C ARG A 99 2.26 -9.93 -2.18
N MET A 100 1.89 -9.06 -1.23
CA MET A 100 1.29 -7.75 -1.54
C MET A 100 2.24 -6.87 -2.36
N GLY A 101 3.52 -6.79 -1.99
CA GLY A 101 4.51 -6.06 -2.78
C GLY A 101 4.70 -6.62 -4.20
N THR A 102 4.56 -7.94 -4.34
CA THR A 102 4.50 -8.62 -5.65
C THR A 102 3.24 -8.24 -6.44
N ALA A 103 2.06 -8.27 -5.81
CA ALA A 103 0.80 -7.89 -6.45
C ALA A 103 0.78 -6.42 -6.88
N LEU A 104 1.39 -5.51 -6.11
CA LEU A 104 1.60 -4.12 -6.51
C LEU A 104 2.42 -4.04 -7.80
N ALA A 105 3.59 -4.69 -7.83
CA ALA A 105 4.45 -4.71 -9.01
C ALA A 105 3.73 -5.30 -10.25
N ASP A 106 3.04 -6.42 -10.08
CA ASP A 106 2.27 -7.08 -11.16
C ASP A 106 1.17 -6.17 -11.70
N THR A 107 0.44 -5.50 -10.81
CA THR A 107 -0.64 -4.56 -11.17
C THR A 107 -0.12 -3.38 -11.98
N VAL A 108 1.00 -2.77 -11.54
CA VAL A 108 1.64 -1.66 -12.24
C VAL A 108 2.15 -2.10 -13.61
N VAL A 109 2.92 -3.19 -13.68
CA VAL A 109 3.46 -3.70 -14.94
C VAL A 109 2.34 -4.08 -15.91
N ALA A 110 1.29 -4.78 -15.46
CA ALA A 110 0.16 -5.15 -16.29
C ALA A 110 -0.59 -3.93 -16.86
N ARG A 111 -0.85 -2.92 -16.02
CA ARG A 111 -1.46 -1.65 -16.43
C ARG A 111 -0.66 -1.00 -17.56
N HIS A 112 0.65 -0.87 -17.37
CA HIS A 112 1.52 -0.17 -18.32
C HIS A 112 1.78 -0.99 -19.59
N ARG A 113 1.93 -2.31 -19.48
CA ARG A 113 1.97 -3.20 -20.65
C ARG A 113 0.71 -3.05 -21.51
N LYS A 114 -0.48 -2.96 -20.90
CA LYS A 114 -1.73 -2.69 -21.62
C LYS A 114 -1.75 -1.28 -22.25
N ARG A 115 -1.42 -0.25 -21.46
CA ARG A 115 -1.40 1.16 -21.92
C ARG A 115 -0.48 1.37 -23.12
N LEU A 116 0.72 0.79 -23.06
CA LEU A 116 1.75 0.90 -24.09
C LEU A 116 1.66 -0.19 -25.17
N ARG A 117 0.62 -1.05 -25.12
CA ARG A 117 0.42 -2.18 -26.04
C ARG A 117 1.63 -3.12 -26.14
N GLY A 118 2.40 -3.25 -25.06
CA GLY A 118 3.63 -4.05 -25.00
C GLY A 118 4.79 -3.48 -25.81
N ARG A 119 4.80 -2.19 -26.15
CA ARG A 119 5.79 -1.58 -27.07
C ARG A 119 6.81 -0.67 -26.39
N ALA A 120 6.98 -0.78 -25.07
CA ALA A 120 8.03 -0.06 -24.35
C ALA A 120 9.41 -0.45 -24.89
N ARG A 121 10.24 0.53 -25.25
CA ARG A 121 11.60 0.33 -25.80
C ARG A 121 12.66 0.41 -24.71
N ARG A 122 12.43 1.28 -23.72
CA ARG A 122 13.29 1.45 -22.54
C ARG A 122 12.43 1.37 -21.29
N ILE A 123 12.92 0.67 -20.28
CA ILE A 123 12.35 0.70 -18.93
C ILE A 123 13.48 1.04 -17.98
N THR A 124 13.36 2.19 -17.32
CA THR A 124 14.29 2.61 -16.27
C THR A 124 13.74 2.14 -14.93
N VAL A 125 14.58 1.52 -14.10
CA VAL A 125 14.23 1.07 -12.76
C VAL A 125 15.07 1.83 -11.77
N GLU A 126 14.42 2.57 -10.87
CA GLU A 126 15.05 3.36 -9.82
C GLU A 126 14.72 2.76 -8.45
N LEU A 127 15.70 2.76 -7.55
CA LEU A 127 15.57 2.28 -6.18
C LEU A 127 16.13 3.35 -5.24
N ASP A 128 15.23 4.03 -4.55
CA ASP A 128 15.56 5.23 -3.77
C ASP A 128 15.29 4.98 -2.29
N PRO A 129 16.35 4.86 -1.47
CA PRO A 129 16.24 4.97 -0.04
C PRO A 129 15.80 6.38 0.36
N THR A 130 14.78 6.50 1.19
CA THR A 130 14.35 7.77 1.80
C THR A 130 14.25 7.58 3.31
N ASP A 131 14.50 8.63 4.09
CA ASP A 131 14.21 8.62 5.51
C ASP A 131 12.71 8.75 5.76
N ASP A 132 12.24 8.10 6.82
CA ASP A 132 10.90 8.24 7.38
C ASP A 132 11.04 8.52 8.88
N PRO A 133 11.05 9.81 9.28
CA PRO A 133 11.31 10.21 10.66
C PRO A 133 10.36 9.53 11.65
N THR A 134 10.92 9.07 12.76
CA THR A 134 10.17 8.38 13.80
C THR A 134 10.09 9.21 15.07
N HIS A 135 9.08 8.94 15.90
CA HIS A 135 8.85 9.66 17.15
C HIS A 135 8.71 8.69 18.32
N GLY A 136 9.36 8.99 19.44
CA GLY A 136 9.37 8.12 20.62
C GLY A 136 10.15 6.82 20.40
N GLY A 137 9.81 5.78 21.16
CA GLY A 137 10.52 4.49 21.16
C GLY A 137 9.98 3.46 20.16
N GLN A 138 9.73 3.86 18.91
CA GLN A 138 9.18 2.95 17.90
C GLN A 138 10.14 1.79 17.59
N GLN A 139 9.60 0.59 17.39
CA GLN A 139 10.41 -0.59 17.07
C GLN A 139 11.18 -0.36 15.76
N LEU A 140 12.47 -0.74 15.71
CA LEU A 140 13.36 -0.60 14.55
C LEU A 140 13.68 0.85 14.14
N SER A 141 13.27 1.84 14.95
CA SER A 141 13.79 3.20 14.87
C SER A 141 15.26 3.22 15.30
N PHE A 142 16.13 3.71 14.43
CA PHE A 142 17.55 3.87 14.72
C PHE A 142 18.05 5.18 14.14
N PHE A 143 19.06 5.76 14.77
CA PHE A 143 19.73 6.95 14.26
C PHE A 143 20.44 6.66 12.94
N ASN A 144 20.18 7.49 11.93
CA ASN A 144 20.83 7.43 10.63
C ASN A 144 21.76 8.64 10.44
N GLY A 145 23.06 8.41 10.33
CA GLY A 145 24.05 9.49 10.23
C GLY A 145 24.07 10.24 8.89
N HIS A 146 23.45 9.72 7.83
CA HIS A 146 23.33 10.46 6.56
C HIS A 146 22.23 11.51 6.62
N TYR A 147 21.10 11.16 7.24
CA TYR A 147 19.92 12.03 7.39
C TYR A 147 19.91 12.80 8.72
N ASP A 148 20.87 12.53 9.61
CA ASP A 148 21.01 13.15 10.94
C ASP A 148 19.72 13.10 11.78
N THR A 149 19.02 11.96 11.73
CA THR A 149 17.71 11.79 12.38
C THR A 149 17.45 10.35 12.82
N TRP A 150 16.49 10.17 13.72
CA TRP A 150 15.95 8.87 14.10
C TRP A 150 14.81 8.51 13.15
N CYS A 151 15.00 7.49 12.33
CA CYS A 151 14.06 7.16 11.27
C CYS A 151 13.92 5.66 11.02
N TYR A 152 12.96 5.32 10.16
CA TYR A 152 13.10 4.18 9.27
C TYR A 152 13.86 4.60 8.01
N LEU A 153 14.41 3.63 7.28
CA LEU A 153 15.03 3.88 5.99
C LEU A 153 14.37 3.05 4.88
N PRO A 154 13.09 3.29 4.55
CA PRO A 154 12.42 2.61 3.46
C PRO A 154 13.19 2.73 2.13
N VAL A 155 12.94 1.79 1.22
CA VAL A 155 13.34 1.90 -0.18
C VAL A 155 12.11 1.87 -1.07
N ALA A 156 11.93 2.93 -1.84
CA ALA A 156 10.91 3.01 -2.88
C ALA A 156 11.51 2.51 -4.20
N GLY A 157 10.73 1.73 -4.95
CA GLY A 157 11.10 1.27 -6.29
C GLY A 157 10.17 1.88 -7.32
N PHE A 158 10.75 2.55 -8.31
CA PHE A 158 10.03 3.19 -9.41
C PHE A 158 10.39 2.57 -10.76
N ILE A 159 9.40 2.49 -11.65
CA ILE A 159 9.62 2.20 -13.06
C ILE A 159 9.18 3.39 -13.91
N GLN A 160 9.97 3.69 -14.94
CA GLN A 160 9.68 4.69 -15.95
C GLN A 160 9.74 4.04 -17.33
N PHE A 161 8.88 4.46 -18.24
CA PHE A 161 8.78 3.89 -19.60
C PHE A 161 9.22 4.91 -20.64
N ASP A 162 10.11 4.48 -21.53
CA ASP A 162 10.67 5.28 -22.62
C ASP A 162 11.24 6.62 -22.11
N ASP A 163 10.71 7.75 -22.59
CA ASP A 163 11.10 9.10 -22.19
C ASP A 163 9.94 9.82 -21.48
N GLU A 164 8.96 9.06 -20.94
CA GLU A 164 7.85 9.62 -20.15
C GLU A 164 8.39 10.27 -18.87
N PRO A 165 7.90 11.46 -18.46
CA PRO A 165 8.35 12.09 -17.23
C PRO A 165 7.80 11.39 -15.97
N GLU A 166 6.72 10.62 -16.09
CA GLU A 166 6.10 9.95 -14.96
C GLU A 166 6.87 8.70 -14.51
N GLN A 167 7.06 8.60 -13.20
CA GLN A 167 7.58 7.43 -12.53
C GLN A 167 6.45 6.71 -11.78
N TYR A 168 6.45 5.38 -11.84
CA TYR A 168 5.39 4.54 -11.26
C TYR A 168 5.96 3.66 -10.15
N LEU A 169 5.47 3.85 -8.92
CA LEU A 169 5.86 3.06 -7.76
C LEU A 169 5.45 1.60 -7.96
N PHE A 170 6.40 0.67 -8.03
CA PHE A 170 6.15 -0.76 -8.13
C PHE A 170 6.41 -1.51 -6.81
N GLY A 171 7.10 -0.88 -5.86
CA GLY A 171 7.43 -1.50 -4.59
C GLY A 171 7.84 -0.49 -3.54
N TYR A 172 7.53 -0.79 -2.28
CA TYR A 172 7.96 -0.01 -1.13
C TYR A 172 8.30 -0.98 0.00
N VAL A 173 9.54 -0.92 0.50
CA VAL A 173 10.01 -1.85 1.53
C VAL A 173 10.53 -1.05 2.72
N LEU A 174 9.83 -1.13 3.84
CA LEU A 174 10.26 -0.55 5.11
C LEU A 174 11.48 -1.28 5.65
N ARG A 175 12.48 -0.54 6.12
CA ARG A 175 13.71 -1.08 6.72
C ARG A 175 14.07 -0.31 7.99
N PRO A 176 14.82 -0.91 8.93
CA PRO A 176 15.32 -0.20 10.11
C PRO A 176 16.16 1.02 9.73
N GLY A 177 16.19 2.04 10.59
CA GLY A 177 16.91 3.31 10.33
C GLY A 177 18.40 3.17 10.05
N ASN A 178 19.04 2.13 10.60
CA ASN A 178 20.46 1.83 10.40
C ASN A 178 20.74 0.93 9.19
N ALA A 179 19.74 0.66 8.33
CA ALA A 179 19.94 -0.11 7.12
C ALA A 179 20.94 0.57 6.19
N ASN A 180 21.80 -0.22 5.53
CA ASN A 180 22.61 0.32 4.43
C ASN A 180 21.72 0.60 3.21
N ALA A 181 22.10 1.61 2.40
CA ALA A 181 21.32 2.04 1.24
C ALA A 181 20.96 0.89 0.27
N LYS A 182 21.89 -0.04 0.05
CA LYS A 182 21.77 -1.16 -0.90
C LYS A 182 20.98 -2.36 -0.36
N LEU A 183 20.60 -2.36 0.93
CA LEU A 183 20.00 -3.51 1.59
C LEU A 183 18.67 -3.86 0.91
N GLY A 184 18.56 -5.08 0.39
CA GLY A 184 17.37 -5.57 -0.29
C GLY A 184 17.32 -5.29 -1.80
N ALA A 185 18.22 -4.47 -2.35
CA ALA A 185 18.18 -4.05 -3.75
C ALA A 185 18.19 -5.24 -4.74
N ILE A 186 19.08 -6.22 -4.56
CA ILE A 186 19.15 -7.41 -5.43
C ILE A 186 17.83 -8.19 -5.42
N GLY A 187 17.20 -8.33 -4.25
CA GLY A 187 15.92 -9.03 -4.13
C GLY A 187 14.78 -8.29 -4.82
N ILE A 188 14.76 -6.96 -4.70
CA ILE A 188 13.78 -6.11 -5.38
C ILE A 188 13.98 -6.17 -6.90
N LEU A 189 15.22 -5.97 -7.37
CA LEU A 189 15.58 -6.03 -8.79
C LEU A 189 15.24 -7.38 -9.42
N ARG A 190 15.62 -8.49 -8.78
CA ARG A 190 15.30 -9.84 -9.29
C ARG A 190 13.80 -10.04 -9.45
N ARG A 191 12.98 -9.51 -8.53
CA ARG A 191 11.52 -9.62 -8.62
C ARG A 191 10.96 -8.79 -9.76
N ILE A 192 11.34 -7.52 -9.89
CA ILE A 192 10.78 -6.67 -10.95
C ILE A 192 11.25 -7.10 -12.34
N LEU A 193 12.52 -7.47 -12.50
CA LEU A 193 13.05 -7.93 -13.80
C LEU A 193 12.36 -9.18 -14.31
N ALA A 194 11.90 -10.07 -13.43
CA ALA A 194 11.13 -11.26 -13.84
C ALA A 194 9.71 -10.94 -14.36
N ARG A 195 9.25 -9.69 -14.24
CA ARG A 195 7.89 -9.25 -14.59
C ARG A 195 7.84 -8.39 -15.85
N LEU A 196 8.92 -7.66 -16.14
CA LEU A 196 9.07 -6.79 -17.31
C LEU A 196 9.12 -7.63 -18.59
#